data_AF-A0A9E2QAY6-F1
#
_entry.id   AF-A0A9E2QAY6-F1
#
_cell.length_a   1.000
_cell.length_b   1.000
_cell.length_c   1.000
_cell.angle_alpha   90.00
_cell.angle_beta   90.00
_cell.angle_gamma   90.00
#
_symmetry.space_group_name_H-M   'P 1'
#
loop_
_entity.id
_entity.type
_entity.pdbx_description
1 polymer ?
#
loop_
_entity_poly.entity_id
_entity_poly.type
_entity_poly.pdbx_seq_one_letter_code
_entity_poly.pdbx_strand_id
1 'polypeptide(L)'
;MTVPMDMGISTLMGMGYSLAAARTLEEGDSILASRQYRVSMGAYAVDTAIAAMAYITAPDWMLMYYTDHRKIPKVLQVALFLLYPLLFTFGFLLAPQLESVEEGLSRKVMAGLVVCETLFIILNFKRLHYVGSTEEFERGEATPFFRHALGRVPVAVAVVLSVPTLVWSIREVRKRAPA
;
A
#
# COMPACT_ATOMS: atom_id res chain seq x y z
N MET A 1 4.55 -8.71 -9.40
CA MET A 1 4.19 -8.42 -7.99
C MET A 1 3.28 -7.27 -7.90
N THR A 2 2.53 -7.27 -6.82
CA THR A 2 2.00 -6.04 -6.34
C THR A 2 3.13 -5.04 -6.03
N VAL A 3 4.36 -5.33 -5.52
CA VAL A 3 5.37 -4.25 -5.17
C VAL A 3 5.38 -3.00 -6.04
N PRO A 4 5.56 -2.99 -7.38
CA PRO A 4 5.53 -1.73 -8.12
C PRO A 4 4.21 -0.94 -7.95
N MET A 5 3.09 -1.65 -7.90
CA MET A 5 1.73 -1.19 -7.56
C MET A 5 1.59 -0.88 -6.05
N ASP A 6 2.07 -1.74 -5.15
CA ASP A 6 2.07 -1.52 -3.70
C ASP A 6 2.93 -0.31 -3.32
N MET A 7 4.01 -0.03 -4.02
CA MET A 7 4.91 1.11 -3.80
C MET A 7 4.15 2.42 -4.04
N GLY A 8 3.36 2.49 -5.12
CA GLY A 8 2.46 3.60 -5.41
C GLY A 8 1.31 3.67 -4.40
N ILE A 9 0.67 2.55 -4.06
CA ILE A 9 -0.38 2.47 -3.02
C ILE A 9 0.15 2.91 -1.64
N SER A 10 1.35 2.51 -1.26
CA SER A 10 1.99 2.86 0.02
C SER A 10 2.22 4.36 0.11
N THR A 11 2.76 4.94 -0.97
CA THR A 11 2.94 6.39 -1.12
C THR A 11 1.58 7.10 -1.04
N LEU A 12 0.58 6.63 -1.78
CA LEU A 12 -0.78 7.17 -1.81
C LEU A 12 -1.45 7.13 -0.43
N MET A 13 -1.30 6.02 0.31
CA MET A 13 -1.80 5.88 1.69
C MET A 13 -1.08 6.86 2.63
N GLY A 14 0.25 6.95 2.55
CA GLY A 14 1.03 7.93 3.32
C GLY A 14 0.53 9.36 3.09
N MET A 15 0.39 9.76 1.82
CA MET A 15 -0.16 11.07 1.45
C MET A 15 -1.58 11.28 2.00
N GLY A 16 -2.47 10.31 1.83
CA GLY A 16 -3.85 10.38 2.30
C GLY A 16 -3.97 10.51 3.81
N TYR A 17 -3.16 9.76 4.58
CA TYR A 17 -3.10 9.90 6.03
C TYR A 17 -2.51 11.26 6.45
N SER A 18 -1.49 11.77 5.76
CA SER A 18 -0.94 13.09 6.06
C SER A 18 -1.94 14.21 5.80
N LEU A 19 -2.69 14.17 4.70
CA LEU A 19 -3.72 15.19 4.40
C LEU A 19 -4.90 15.13 5.37
N ALA A 20 -5.23 13.95 5.90
CA ALA A 20 -6.17 13.83 7.00
C ALA A 20 -5.57 14.45 8.29
N ALA A 21 -4.33 14.11 8.63
CA ALA A 21 -3.64 14.55 9.84
C ALA A 21 -3.32 16.05 9.87
N ALA A 22 -3.10 16.70 8.73
CA ALA A 22 -2.69 18.10 8.60
C ALA A 22 -3.63 19.10 9.30
N ARG A 23 -4.90 18.73 9.51
CA ARG A 23 -5.88 19.55 10.29
C ARG A 23 -5.70 19.48 11.82
N THR A 24 -4.73 18.72 12.30
CA THR A 24 -4.55 18.37 13.73
C THR A 24 -3.09 18.35 14.19
N LEU A 25 -2.15 18.82 13.36
CA LEU A 25 -0.75 19.00 13.74
C LEU A 25 -0.58 20.42 14.28
N GLU A 26 0.02 20.55 15.45
CA GLU A 26 0.38 21.85 16.03
C GLU A 26 1.69 22.37 15.42
N GLU A 27 1.85 23.69 15.31
CA GLU A 27 3.06 24.28 14.73
C GLU A 27 4.31 23.98 15.58
N GLY A 28 5.36 23.47 14.94
CA GLY A 28 6.65 23.15 15.57
C GLY A 28 6.86 21.68 15.95
N ASP A 29 5.81 20.85 15.90
CA ASP A 29 5.90 19.44 16.27
C ASP A 29 6.59 18.60 15.18
N SER A 30 7.42 17.63 15.57
CA SER A 30 8.08 16.75 14.59
C SER A 30 7.05 15.81 13.94
N ILE A 31 6.86 15.94 12.62
CA ILE A 31 5.87 15.16 11.85
C ILE A 31 5.99 13.65 12.11
N LEU A 32 7.21 13.12 12.24
CA LEU A 32 7.48 11.70 12.50
C LEU A 32 7.36 11.30 13.99
N ALA A 33 7.42 12.25 14.92
CA ALA A 33 7.14 12.01 16.34
C ALA A 33 5.63 12.08 16.67
N SER A 34 4.86 12.74 15.80
CA SER A 34 3.42 12.95 15.97
C SER A 34 2.66 11.66 16.30
N ARG A 35 1.59 11.79 17.09
CA ARG A 35 0.70 10.65 17.40
C ARG A 35 0.03 10.14 16.14
N GLN A 36 -0.30 11.04 15.22
CA GLN A 36 -0.92 10.78 13.93
C GLN A 36 -0.04 9.86 13.09
N TYR A 37 1.22 10.21 12.87
CA TYR A 37 2.16 9.34 12.14
C TYR A 37 2.30 7.97 12.80
N ARG A 38 2.47 7.90 14.12
CA ARG A 38 2.60 6.61 14.84
C ARG A 38 1.35 5.73 14.71
N VAL A 39 0.16 6.32 14.79
CA VAL A 39 -1.12 5.59 14.62
C VAL A 39 -1.29 5.13 13.18
N SER A 40 -1.06 5.99 12.19
CA SER A 40 -1.20 5.67 10.77
C SER A 40 -0.15 4.65 10.29
N MET A 41 1.09 4.74 10.78
CA MET A 41 2.13 3.72 10.55
C MET A 41 1.76 2.39 11.23
N GLY A 42 1.23 2.40 12.46
CA GLY A 42 0.75 1.20 13.13
C GLY A 42 -0.41 0.51 12.40
N ALA A 43 -1.33 1.30 11.83
CA ALA A 43 -2.38 0.80 10.96
C ALA A 43 -1.81 0.17 9.68
N TYR A 44 -0.93 0.90 8.98
CA TYR A 44 -0.32 0.47 7.72
C TYR A 44 0.65 -0.73 7.88
N ALA A 45 1.22 -0.93 9.06
CA ALA A 45 2.00 -2.14 9.38
C ALA A 45 1.16 -3.43 9.28
N VAL A 46 -0.16 -3.36 9.50
CA VAL A 46 -1.08 -4.50 9.29
C VAL A 46 -1.14 -4.85 7.79
N ASP A 47 -1.28 -3.85 6.91
CA ASP A 47 -1.30 -4.07 5.47
C ASP A 47 0.05 -4.62 4.96
N THR A 48 1.16 -4.12 5.51
CA THR A 48 2.51 -4.67 5.26
C THR A 48 2.64 -6.13 5.69
N ALA A 49 2.09 -6.50 6.84
CA ALA A 49 2.08 -7.89 7.31
C ALA A 49 1.22 -8.80 6.42
N ILE A 50 0.11 -8.29 5.89
CA ILE A 50 -0.73 -9.01 4.91
C ILE A 50 0.04 -9.25 3.60
N ALA A 51 0.80 -8.26 3.11
CA ALA A 51 1.67 -8.42 1.94
C ALA A 51 2.79 -9.45 2.18
N ALA A 52 3.42 -9.44 3.36
CA ALA A 52 4.42 -10.45 3.74
C ALA A 52 3.83 -11.87 3.84
N MET A 53 2.62 -12.02 4.39
CA MET A 53 1.90 -13.30 4.39
C MET A 53 1.56 -13.77 2.96
N ALA A 54 1.16 -12.86 2.08
CA ALA A 54 0.91 -13.17 0.67
C ALA A 54 2.17 -13.69 -0.03
N TYR A 55 3.31 -13.07 0.26
CA TYR A 55 4.62 -13.48 -0.23
C TYR A 55 5.07 -14.86 0.24
N ILE A 56 4.92 -15.16 1.53
CA ILE A 56 5.25 -16.49 2.09
C ILE A 56 4.40 -17.59 1.43
N THR A 57 3.15 -17.28 1.07
CA THR A 57 2.18 -18.27 0.54
C THR A 57 2.30 -18.47 -0.97
N ALA A 58 2.58 -17.42 -1.75
CA ALA A 58 2.70 -17.49 -3.21
C ALA A 58 3.80 -16.53 -3.71
N PRO A 59 5.09 -16.85 -3.48
CA PRO A 59 6.20 -15.96 -3.80
C PRO A 59 6.33 -15.69 -5.31
N ASP A 60 5.94 -16.62 -6.17
CA ASP A 60 5.98 -16.46 -7.63
C ASP A 60 4.88 -15.51 -8.14
N TRP A 61 3.63 -15.68 -7.65
CA TRP A 61 2.53 -14.74 -7.95
C TRP A 61 2.79 -13.36 -7.38
N MET A 62 3.43 -13.31 -6.21
CA MET A 62 4.06 -12.10 -5.76
C MET A 62 5.12 -11.69 -6.80
N LEU A 63 6.35 -12.17 -6.86
CA LEU A 63 7.40 -11.56 -7.70
C LEU A 63 7.20 -11.54 -9.25
N MET A 64 6.07 -12.00 -9.82
CA MET A 64 5.70 -12.11 -11.25
C MET A 64 5.92 -10.93 -12.23
N TYR A 65 6.36 -9.74 -11.79
CA TYR A 65 6.71 -8.63 -12.69
C TYR A 65 8.19 -8.24 -12.61
N TYR A 66 8.98 -8.95 -11.81
CA TYR A 66 10.43 -8.97 -11.96
C TYR A 66 10.78 -9.96 -13.07
N THR A 67 11.70 -9.57 -13.96
CA THR A 67 12.10 -10.34 -15.15
C THR A 67 12.54 -11.77 -14.82
N ASP A 68 13.20 -11.95 -13.67
CA ASP A 68 13.49 -13.27 -13.12
C ASP A 68 13.55 -13.15 -11.58
N HIS A 69 12.47 -13.57 -10.93
CA HIS A 69 12.37 -13.52 -9.47
C HIS A 69 13.28 -14.52 -8.75
N ARG A 70 13.67 -15.62 -9.43
CA ARG A 70 14.52 -16.68 -8.88
C ARG A 70 15.96 -16.22 -8.75
N LYS A 71 16.37 -15.22 -9.54
CA LYS A 71 17.66 -14.52 -9.44
C LYS A 71 17.72 -13.45 -8.33
N ILE A 72 16.60 -13.06 -7.73
CA ILE A 72 16.60 -12.04 -6.65
C ILE A 72 17.12 -12.68 -5.35
N PRO A 73 18.21 -12.18 -4.73
CA PRO A 73 18.70 -12.71 -3.47
C PRO A 73 17.64 -12.64 -2.36
N LYS A 74 17.53 -13.67 -1.52
CA LYS A 74 16.54 -13.71 -0.42
C LYS A 74 16.60 -12.47 0.51
N VAL A 75 17.80 -11.94 0.74
CA VAL A 75 18.00 -10.70 1.52
C VAL A 75 17.34 -9.50 0.83
N LEU A 76 17.45 -9.39 -0.50
CA LEU A 76 16.81 -8.33 -1.27
C LEU A 76 15.28 -8.52 -1.31
N GLN A 77 14.79 -9.76 -1.37
CA GLN A 77 13.35 -10.06 -1.25
C GLN A 77 12.79 -9.58 0.10
N VAL A 78 13.51 -9.77 1.21
CA VAL A 78 13.13 -9.23 2.53
C VAL A 78 13.22 -7.69 2.55
N ALA A 79 14.26 -7.11 1.94
CA ALA A 79 14.42 -5.66 1.86
C ALA A 79 13.28 -4.99 1.05
N LEU A 80 12.67 -5.66 0.08
CA LEU A 80 11.47 -5.15 -0.60
C LEU A 80 10.32 -4.86 0.37
N PHE A 81 10.14 -5.66 1.43
CA PHE A 81 9.12 -5.39 2.46
C PHE A 81 9.46 -4.21 3.37
N LEU A 82 10.74 -3.83 3.49
CA LEU A 82 11.15 -2.62 4.19
C LEU A 82 10.87 -1.34 3.37
N LEU A 83 10.69 -1.47 2.05
CA LEU A 83 10.27 -0.34 1.20
C LEU A 83 8.81 0.07 1.43
N TYR A 84 7.95 -0.81 1.93
CA TYR A 84 6.55 -0.53 2.23
C TYR A 84 6.42 0.60 3.27
N PRO A 85 6.94 0.46 4.51
CA PRO A 85 6.91 1.55 5.49
C PRO A 85 7.76 2.76 5.04
N LEU A 86 8.88 2.56 4.32
CA LEU A 86 9.69 3.66 3.79
C LEU A 86 8.87 4.56 2.85
N LEU A 87 8.14 3.97 1.91
CA LEU A 87 7.33 4.69 0.92
C LEU A 87 6.06 5.27 1.52
N PHE A 88 5.48 4.60 2.51
CA PHE A 88 4.45 5.20 3.36
C PHE A 88 4.95 6.46 4.05
N THR A 89 6.11 6.41 4.72
CA THR A 89 6.73 7.57 5.36
C THR A 89 7.05 8.67 4.35
N PHE A 90 7.58 8.30 3.18
CA PHE A 90 7.85 9.24 2.09
C PHE A 90 6.56 9.94 1.63
N GLY A 91 5.48 9.21 1.35
CA GLY A 91 4.19 9.79 1.00
C GLY A 91 3.63 10.69 2.11
N PHE A 92 3.78 10.29 3.37
CA PHE A 92 3.34 11.07 4.53
C PHE A 92 4.12 12.39 4.67
N LEU A 93 5.41 12.41 4.36
CA LEU A 93 6.23 13.64 4.35
C LEU A 93 6.04 14.46 3.06
N LEU A 94 5.70 13.83 1.94
CA LEU A 94 5.57 14.47 0.63
C LEU A 94 4.32 15.36 0.53
N ALA A 95 3.18 14.93 1.08
CA ALA A 95 1.93 15.68 0.92
C ALA A 95 1.99 17.13 1.46
N PRO A 96 2.51 17.42 2.67
CA PRO A 96 2.67 18.80 3.15
C PRO A 96 3.64 19.62 2.31
N GLN A 97 4.72 19.00 1.80
CA GLN A 97 5.69 19.67 0.94
C GLN A 97 5.05 20.09 -0.39
N LEU A 98 4.22 19.23 -1.00
CA LEU A 98 3.48 19.59 -2.22
C LEU A 98 2.48 20.73 -1.98
N GLU A 99 1.74 20.71 -0.87
CA GLU A 99 0.82 21.81 -0.54
C GLU A 99 1.53 23.15 -0.25
N SER A 100 2.81 23.12 0.20
CA SER A 100 3.62 24.34 0.33
C SER A 100 4.10 24.93 -1.01
N VAL A 101 4.02 24.16 -2.11
CA VAL A 101 4.38 24.62 -3.47
C VAL A 101 3.15 25.18 -4.20
N GLU A 102 2.04 24.44 -4.17
CA GLU A 102 0.76 24.88 -4.76
C GLU A 102 -0.40 24.21 -4.01
N GLU A 103 -1.43 24.99 -3.64
CA GLU A 103 -2.62 24.46 -2.96
C GLU A 103 -3.31 23.37 -3.81
N GLY A 104 -3.56 22.22 -3.20
CA GLY A 104 -4.17 21.07 -3.86
C GLY A 104 -3.23 20.25 -4.75
N LEU A 105 -1.94 20.61 -4.87
CA LEU A 105 -0.97 19.84 -5.65
C LEU A 105 -0.82 18.41 -5.15
N SER A 106 -0.90 18.18 -3.82
CA SER A 106 -0.88 16.82 -3.28
C SER A 106 -2.04 15.98 -3.83
N ARG A 107 -3.24 16.58 -3.99
CA ARG A 107 -4.42 15.92 -4.55
C ARG A 107 -4.26 15.63 -6.03
N LYS A 108 -3.63 16.54 -6.79
CA LYS A 108 -3.29 16.32 -8.21
C LYS A 108 -2.31 15.15 -8.37
N VAL A 109 -1.27 15.09 -7.54
CA VAL A 109 -0.29 13.97 -7.52
C VAL A 109 -0.96 12.66 -7.11
N MET A 110 -1.78 12.65 -6.06
CA MET A 110 -2.56 11.47 -5.66
C MET A 110 -3.50 10.98 -6.77
N ALA A 111 -4.18 11.90 -7.47
CA ALA A 111 -5.03 11.55 -8.62
C ALA A 111 -4.22 10.93 -9.77
N GLY A 112 -3.03 11.48 -10.07
CA GLY A 112 -2.09 10.92 -11.03
C GLY A 112 -1.66 9.49 -10.66
N LEU A 113 -1.28 9.26 -9.41
CA LEU A 113 -0.96 7.93 -8.89
C LEU A 113 -2.15 6.98 -9.05
N VAL A 114 -3.36 7.37 -8.62
CA VAL A 114 -4.58 6.54 -8.77
C VAL A 114 -4.86 6.18 -10.23
N VAL A 115 -4.63 7.10 -11.18
CA VAL A 115 -4.77 6.80 -12.62
C VAL A 115 -3.71 5.80 -13.08
N CYS A 116 -2.44 5.97 -12.70
CA CYS A 116 -1.37 5.03 -13.02
C CYS A 116 -1.65 3.62 -12.45
N GLU A 117 -2.07 3.52 -11.19
CA GLU A 117 -2.46 2.26 -10.56
C GLU A 117 -3.66 1.61 -11.26
N THR A 118 -4.69 2.40 -11.59
CA THR A 118 -5.88 1.90 -12.29
C THR A 118 -5.53 1.38 -13.68
N LEU A 119 -4.70 2.09 -14.44
CA LEU A 119 -4.20 1.62 -15.74
C LEU A 119 -3.37 0.35 -15.60
N PHE A 120 -2.50 0.28 -14.59
CA PHE A 120 -1.71 -0.93 -14.31
C PHE A 120 -2.59 -2.15 -14.00
N ILE A 121 -3.63 -1.97 -13.18
CA ILE A 121 -4.61 -3.02 -12.87
C ILE A 121 -5.36 -3.46 -14.13
N ILE A 122 -5.82 -2.53 -14.97
CA ILE A 122 -6.55 -2.84 -16.22
C ILE A 122 -5.67 -3.62 -17.18
N LEU A 123 -4.46 -3.12 -17.47
CA LEU A 123 -3.52 -3.74 -18.41
C LEU A 123 -3.09 -5.15 -17.97
N ASN A 124 -2.98 -5.38 -16.65
CA ASN A 124 -2.55 -6.66 -16.09
C ASN A 124 -3.70 -7.49 -15.49
N PHE A 125 -4.97 -7.12 -15.73
CA PHE A 125 -6.14 -7.65 -15.00
C PHE A 125 -6.18 -9.19 -14.99
N LYS A 126 -5.93 -9.81 -16.14
CA LYS A 126 -5.89 -11.28 -16.27
C LYS A 126 -4.79 -11.93 -15.42
N ARG A 127 -3.59 -11.34 -15.35
CA ARG A 127 -2.47 -11.93 -14.60
C ARG A 127 -2.63 -11.72 -13.10
N LEU A 128 -3.10 -10.54 -12.68
CA LEU A 128 -3.35 -10.21 -11.27
C LEU A 128 -4.32 -11.20 -10.60
N HIS A 129 -5.41 -11.57 -11.29
CA HIS A 129 -6.48 -12.40 -10.72
C HIS A 129 -6.20 -13.92 -10.71
N TYR A 130 -5.00 -14.38 -11.08
CA TYR A 130 -4.65 -15.80 -11.13
C TYR A 130 -3.32 -16.04 -10.40
N VAL A 131 -3.39 -16.81 -9.32
CA VAL A 131 -2.27 -17.16 -8.44
C VAL A 131 -1.56 -18.41 -8.96
N GLY A 132 -0.25 -18.30 -9.12
CA GLY A 132 0.63 -19.32 -9.66
C GLY A 132 1.89 -18.67 -10.26
N SER A 133 2.85 -19.52 -10.60
CA SER A 133 4.03 -19.19 -11.41
C SER A 133 3.63 -18.67 -12.81
N THR A 134 4.60 -18.11 -13.53
CA THR A 134 4.36 -17.68 -14.91
C THR A 134 4.09 -18.89 -15.81
N GLU A 135 4.81 -19.99 -15.60
CA GLU A 135 4.68 -21.23 -16.35
C GLU A 135 3.34 -21.94 -16.11
N GLU A 136 2.76 -21.86 -14.90
CA GLU A 136 1.39 -22.33 -14.62
C GLU A 136 0.34 -21.41 -15.24
N PHE A 137 0.57 -20.08 -15.25
CA PHE A 137 -0.35 -19.13 -15.87
C PHE A 137 -0.42 -19.31 -17.39
N GLU A 138 0.73 -19.49 -18.06
CA GLU A 138 0.81 -19.74 -19.50
C GLU A 138 0.18 -21.08 -19.91
N ARG A 139 0.25 -22.10 -19.04
CA ARG A 139 -0.42 -23.39 -19.25
C ARG A 139 -1.91 -23.39 -18.88
N GLY A 140 -2.43 -22.31 -18.30
CA GLY A 140 -3.82 -22.23 -17.82
C GLY A 140 -4.08 -23.00 -16.51
N GLU A 141 -3.04 -23.42 -15.82
CA GLU A 141 -3.08 -24.18 -14.55
C GLU A 141 -3.16 -23.26 -13.32
N ALA A 142 -2.83 -21.97 -13.46
CA ALA A 142 -2.89 -21.01 -12.36
C ALA A 142 -4.30 -20.89 -11.74
N THR A 143 -4.36 -20.82 -10.42
CA THR A 143 -5.62 -20.82 -9.66
C THR A 143 -6.24 -19.41 -9.56
N PRO A 144 -7.52 -19.20 -9.91
CA PRO A 144 -8.17 -17.90 -9.70
C PRO A 144 -8.06 -17.42 -8.25
N PHE A 145 -7.69 -16.14 -8.05
CA PHE A 145 -7.33 -15.56 -6.75
C PHE A 145 -8.35 -15.87 -5.64
N PHE A 146 -9.64 -15.64 -5.90
CA PHE A 146 -10.74 -15.91 -4.96
C PHE A 146 -10.91 -17.39 -4.58
N ARG A 147 -10.40 -18.33 -5.39
CA ARG A 147 -10.38 -19.77 -5.08
C ARG A 147 -9.09 -20.19 -4.36
N HIS A 148 -7.99 -19.46 -4.55
CA HIS A 148 -6.74 -19.68 -3.84
C HIS A 148 -6.89 -19.38 -2.33
N ALA A 149 -5.95 -19.87 -1.50
CA ALA A 149 -5.93 -19.56 -0.06
C ALA A 149 -5.80 -18.04 0.20
N LEU A 150 -5.08 -17.34 -0.69
CA LEU A 150 -4.86 -15.89 -0.63
C LEU A 150 -6.12 -15.05 -0.84
N GLY A 151 -7.05 -15.48 -1.70
CA GLY A 151 -8.33 -14.79 -1.86
C GLY A 151 -9.30 -15.03 -0.70
N ARG A 152 -9.06 -16.04 0.13
CA ARG A 152 -9.96 -16.43 1.24
C ARG A 152 -9.54 -15.84 2.59
N VAL A 153 -8.26 -15.89 2.93
CA VAL A 153 -7.78 -15.46 4.27
C VAL A 153 -7.34 -13.97 4.27
N PRO A 154 -6.32 -13.55 3.51
CA PRO A 154 -5.94 -12.13 3.39
C PRO A 154 -7.08 -11.16 3.08
N VAL A 155 -7.99 -11.46 2.16
CA VAL A 155 -9.09 -10.53 1.79
C VAL A 155 -10.05 -10.34 2.95
N ALA A 156 -10.42 -11.41 3.65
CA ALA A 156 -11.25 -11.32 4.85
C ALA A 156 -10.55 -10.51 5.94
N VAL A 157 -9.26 -10.75 6.18
CA VAL A 157 -8.47 -10.01 7.18
C VAL A 157 -8.29 -8.53 6.80
N ALA A 158 -8.01 -8.20 5.55
CA ALA A 158 -7.89 -6.82 5.07
C ALA A 158 -9.22 -6.07 5.13
N VAL A 159 -10.33 -6.69 4.72
CA VAL A 159 -11.66 -6.05 4.83
C VAL A 159 -12.08 -5.89 6.29
N VAL A 160 -11.75 -6.84 7.18
CA VAL A 160 -12.12 -6.80 8.60
C VAL A 160 -11.19 -5.94 9.45
N LEU A 161 -9.92 -5.76 9.08
CA LEU A 161 -8.96 -4.95 9.85
C LEU A 161 -8.67 -3.60 9.18
N SER A 162 -8.33 -3.57 7.89
CA SER A 162 -7.93 -2.34 7.20
C SER A 162 -9.11 -1.36 7.08
N VAL A 163 -10.34 -1.83 6.78
CA VAL A 163 -11.51 -0.92 6.70
C VAL A 163 -11.89 -0.34 8.06
N PRO A 164 -12.06 -1.09 9.17
CA PRO A 164 -12.33 -0.49 10.47
C PRO A 164 -11.17 0.37 10.99
N THR A 165 -9.91 0.00 10.74
CA THR A 165 -8.75 0.80 11.16
C THR A 165 -8.67 2.11 10.38
N LEU A 166 -8.95 2.10 9.07
CA LEU A 166 -9.05 3.31 8.24
C LEU A 166 -10.23 4.19 8.70
N VAL A 167 -11.42 3.62 8.89
CA VAL A 167 -12.63 4.33 9.35
C VAL A 167 -12.42 4.91 10.76
N TRP A 168 -11.79 4.16 11.67
CA TRP A 168 -11.44 4.62 13.01
C TRP A 168 -10.41 5.75 12.95
N SER A 169 -9.36 5.61 12.14
CA SER A 169 -8.33 6.66 11.97
C SER A 169 -8.94 7.95 11.41
N ILE A 170 -9.77 7.86 10.37
CA ILE A 170 -10.51 9.01 9.80
C ILE A 170 -11.45 9.63 10.84
N ARG A 171 -12.16 8.83 11.63
CA ARG A 171 -13.05 9.32 12.70
C ARG A 171 -12.27 10.00 13.82
N GLU A 172 -11.17 9.43 14.28
CA GLU A 172 -10.39 9.97 15.40
C GLU A 172 -9.65 11.25 15.02
N VAL A 173 -9.21 11.36 13.76
CA VAL A 173 -8.75 12.62 13.15
C VAL A 173 -9.90 13.65 13.09
N ARG A 174 -11.08 13.28 12.56
CA ARG A 174 -12.22 14.21 12.41
C ARG A 174 -12.77 14.74 13.73
N LYS A 175 -12.77 13.95 14.81
CA LYS A 175 -13.26 14.38 16.13
C LYS A 175 -12.50 15.56 16.75
N ARG A 176 -11.29 15.87 16.25
CA ARG A 176 -10.38 16.85 16.85
C ARG A 176 -9.96 17.97 15.90
N ALA A 177 -10.54 18.04 14.70
CA ALA A 177 -10.42 19.24 13.89
C ALA A 177 -11.27 20.37 14.51
N PRO A 178 -10.77 21.60 14.64
CA PRO A 178 -11.60 22.74 15.01
C PRO A 178 -12.73 22.95 13.97
N ALA A 179 -13.85 23.47 14.45
CA ALA A 179 -15.08 23.69 13.66
C ALA A 179 -14.98 24.91 12.74
#